data_AF-A0A518GUQ5-F1
#
_entry.id   AF-A0A518GUQ5-F1
#
_cell.length_a   1.000
_cell.length_b   1.000
_cell.length_c   1.000
_cell.angle_alpha   90.00
_cell.angle_beta   90.00
_cell.angle_gamma   90.00
#
_symmetry.space_group_name_H-M   'P 1'
#
loop_
_entity.id
_entity.type
_entity.pdbx_description
1 polymer ?
#
loop_
_entity_poly.entity_id
_entity_poly.type
_entity_poly.pdbx_seq_one_letter_code
_entity_poly.pdbx_strand_id
1 'polypeptide(L)'
;MDTTEDPIAPPQLTDPGPGRTRVEEEAERLYVTVERWACKHMPETDPEEALIRAAAVEHVRYLRCVEADEQALRPRCREAMADWEEKRRHAIRRRAQGLKDDPGGTVAELSESAFGLDWMARHWRTLLGLLQSGRGWRGDDLVTALQLLGRTPRRPHPSDLEGRALWDLAAAACPATVDAAAPPGLTGPAEAAAALRALVADRIARLDALRPDAWDRVEGPDRQAVEASSLVDTSPEGQARHRLRREALRDMTRCLSLIMRLRVERSKMDARHSRSAPPEPASPSLPGRPPASPLPEVPTPRQSPQPTEVVPPAPTTIGQAARASAIAEGASTLPGSTAAELAPPARSARVKFEDAKRLRRSAPGAPRAHDGRTGAPDRRPGSPPLEARRLPDAAATSPRSPDPTRSRPPGDDPSR
;
A
#
# COMPACT_ATOMS: atom_id res chain seq x y z
N MET A 1 -41.58 -36.47 22.69
CA MET A 1 -40.90 -35.44 23.50
C MET A 1 -39.61 -35.15 22.79
N ASP A 2 -39.63 -34.19 21.87
CA ASP A 2 -38.46 -33.73 21.13
C ASP A 2 -37.69 -32.76 22.04
N THR A 3 -36.55 -33.21 22.55
CA THR A 3 -35.54 -32.32 23.13
C THR A 3 -34.81 -31.65 21.98
N THR A 4 -35.29 -30.49 21.58
CA THR A 4 -34.55 -29.52 20.76
C THR A 4 -33.28 -29.14 21.52
N GLU A 5 -32.14 -29.72 21.14
CA GLU A 5 -30.83 -29.27 21.63
C GLU A 5 -30.59 -27.85 21.12
N ASP A 6 -30.74 -26.87 22.00
CA ASP A 6 -30.37 -25.48 21.73
C ASP A 6 -28.88 -25.43 21.33
N PRO A 7 -28.52 -24.74 20.24
CA PRO A 7 -27.13 -24.60 19.84
C PRO A 7 -26.36 -23.89 20.95
N ILE A 8 -25.40 -24.59 21.55
CA ILE A 8 -24.50 -24.04 22.58
C ILE A 8 -23.90 -22.74 22.03
N ALA A 9 -24.36 -21.61 22.56
CA ALA A 9 -23.88 -20.30 22.18
C ALA A 9 -22.36 -20.27 22.41
N PRO A 10 -21.55 -19.79 21.44
CA PRO A 10 -20.12 -19.68 21.64
C PRO A 10 -19.88 -18.78 22.87
N PRO A 11 -18.93 -19.15 23.75
CA PRO A 11 -18.63 -18.34 24.93
C PRO A 11 -18.31 -16.91 24.47
N GLN A 12 -19.14 -15.96 24.89
CA GLN A 12 -18.93 -14.54 24.69
C GLN A 12 -17.65 -14.17 25.45
N LEU A 13 -16.63 -13.72 24.72
CA LEU A 13 -15.36 -13.27 25.28
C LEU A 13 -15.64 -11.97 26.06
N THR A 14 -15.81 -12.06 27.38
CA THR A 14 -15.99 -10.90 28.25
C THR A 14 -14.74 -10.03 28.21
N ASP A 15 -14.93 -8.70 28.14
CA ASP A 15 -13.86 -7.71 28.06
C ASP A 15 -12.87 -7.92 29.21
N PRO A 16 -11.57 -8.20 28.94
CA PRO A 16 -10.61 -8.51 29.98
C PRO A 16 -10.43 -7.30 30.90
N GLY A 17 -10.68 -7.50 32.19
CA GLY A 17 -10.54 -6.44 33.19
C GLY A 17 -9.14 -5.79 33.16
N PRO A 18 -9.03 -4.51 33.54
CA PRO A 18 -7.77 -3.75 33.51
C PRO A 18 -6.77 -4.38 34.49
N GLY A 19 -5.86 -5.20 33.97
CA GLY A 19 -4.83 -5.86 34.79
C GLY A 19 -4.30 -7.18 34.25
N ARG A 20 -4.94 -7.81 33.26
CA ARG A 20 -4.37 -9.02 32.63
C ARG A 20 -3.16 -8.68 31.79
N THR A 21 -2.12 -9.50 31.92
CA THR A 21 -0.95 -9.38 31.04
C THR A 21 -1.28 -9.99 29.68
N ARG A 22 -0.74 -9.40 28.60
CA ARG A 22 -0.89 -9.93 27.23
C ARG A 22 -0.52 -11.42 27.13
N VAL A 23 0.43 -11.87 27.94
CA VAL A 23 0.86 -13.28 28.00
C VAL A 23 -0.25 -14.20 28.49
N GLU A 24 -0.98 -13.80 29.54
CA GLU A 24 -2.10 -14.56 30.09
C GLU A 24 -3.27 -14.65 29.11
N GLU A 25 -3.61 -13.53 28.46
CA GLU A 25 -4.66 -13.50 27.43
C GLU A 25 -4.30 -14.37 26.21
N GLU A 26 -3.01 -14.42 25.84
CA GLU A 26 -2.53 -15.28 24.76
C GLU A 26 -2.58 -16.76 25.17
N ALA A 27 -2.24 -17.10 26.42
CA ALA A 27 -2.33 -18.46 26.94
C ALA A 27 -3.80 -18.95 27.00
N GLU A 28 -4.72 -18.09 27.44
CA GLU A 28 -6.15 -18.40 27.47
C GLU A 28 -6.71 -18.60 26.05
N ARG A 29 -6.37 -17.72 25.11
CA ARG A 29 -6.77 -17.88 23.69
C ARG A 29 -6.24 -19.18 23.09
N LEU A 30 -4.99 -19.55 23.38
CA LEU A 30 -4.40 -20.81 22.95
C LEU A 30 -5.19 -21.99 23.53
N TYR A 31 -5.45 -21.99 24.83
CA TYR A 31 -6.20 -23.05 25.51
C TYR A 31 -7.60 -23.22 24.92
N VAL A 32 -8.38 -22.14 24.82
CA VAL A 32 -9.75 -22.17 24.25
C VAL A 32 -9.75 -22.68 22.81
N THR A 33 -8.76 -22.27 22.00
CA THR A 33 -8.66 -22.73 20.61
C THR A 33 -8.37 -24.23 20.52
N VAL A 34 -7.44 -24.72 21.35
CA VAL A 34 -7.06 -26.13 21.42
C VAL A 34 -8.25 -26.99 21.87
N GLU A 35 -8.94 -26.60 22.95
CA GLU A 35 -10.13 -27.33 23.42
C GLU A 35 -11.25 -27.32 22.37
N ARG A 36 -11.51 -26.17 21.74
CA ARG A 36 -12.52 -26.08 20.67
C ARG A 36 -12.20 -27.01 19.50
N TRP A 37 -10.92 -27.12 19.12
CA TRP A 37 -10.50 -28.06 18.06
C TRP A 37 -10.67 -29.51 18.49
N ALA A 38 -10.27 -29.87 19.71
CA ALA A 38 -10.45 -31.21 20.25
C ALA A 38 -11.95 -31.61 20.25
N CYS A 39 -12.82 -30.76 20.80
CA CYS A 39 -14.27 -30.97 20.81
C CYS A 39 -14.84 -31.11 19.39
N LYS A 40 -14.44 -30.22 18.46
CA LYS A 40 -14.97 -30.23 17.09
C LYS A 40 -14.58 -31.48 16.31
N HIS A 41 -13.37 -31.99 16.52
CA HIS A 41 -12.83 -33.10 15.74
C HIS A 41 -13.14 -34.48 16.32
N MET A 42 -13.65 -34.54 17.56
CA MET A 42 -14.08 -35.76 18.26
C MET A 42 -13.05 -36.90 18.10
N PRO A 43 -11.85 -36.77 18.69
CA PRO A 43 -10.87 -37.86 18.65
C PRO A 43 -11.45 -39.12 19.30
N GLU A 44 -11.25 -40.27 18.65
CA GLU A 44 -11.64 -41.57 19.24
C GLU A 44 -10.48 -42.25 19.99
N THR A 45 -9.26 -41.74 19.82
CA THR A 45 -8.05 -42.32 20.41
C THR A 45 -7.10 -41.23 20.93
N ASP A 46 -6.36 -41.51 22.00
CA ASP A 46 -5.41 -40.57 22.60
C ASP A 46 -4.37 -40.03 21.59
N PRO A 47 -3.79 -40.83 20.66
CA PRO A 47 -2.86 -40.31 19.65
C PRO A 47 -3.52 -39.30 18.69
N GLU A 48 -4.80 -39.48 18.36
CA GLU A 48 -5.54 -38.52 17.55
C GLU A 48 -5.77 -37.23 18.32
N GLU A 49 -6.17 -37.31 19.59
CA GLU A 49 -6.35 -36.15 20.44
C GLU A 49 -5.05 -35.35 20.55
N ALA A 50 -3.92 -36.02 20.81
CA ALA A 50 -2.62 -35.39 20.89
C ALA A 50 -2.23 -34.66 19.59
N LEU A 51 -2.48 -35.29 18.43
CA LEU A 51 -2.21 -34.66 17.13
C LEU A 51 -3.15 -33.50 16.82
N ILE A 52 -4.42 -33.57 17.21
CA ILE A 52 -5.40 -32.47 17.04
C ILE A 52 -4.96 -31.28 17.89
N ARG A 53 -4.61 -31.52 19.16
CA ARG A 53 -4.12 -30.49 20.07
C ARG A 53 -2.83 -29.86 19.53
N ALA A 54 -1.88 -30.66 19.06
CA ALA A 54 -0.64 -30.16 18.44
C ALA A 54 -0.92 -29.30 17.19
N ALA A 55 -1.82 -29.76 16.30
CA ALA A 55 -2.21 -28.99 15.12
C ALA A 55 -2.84 -27.64 15.49
N ALA A 56 -3.69 -27.61 16.52
CA ALA A 56 -4.31 -26.38 17.01
C ALA A 56 -3.27 -25.40 17.59
N VAL A 57 -2.26 -25.89 18.32
CA VAL A 57 -1.15 -25.06 18.82
C VAL A 57 -0.37 -24.42 17.66
N GLU A 58 -0.01 -25.21 16.64
CA GLU A 58 0.71 -24.69 15.46
C GLU A 58 -0.16 -23.72 14.64
N HIS A 59 -1.47 -23.93 14.57
CA HIS A 59 -2.41 -22.99 13.96
C HIS A 59 -2.39 -21.63 14.67
N VAL A 60 -2.45 -21.61 16.01
CA VAL A 60 -2.36 -20.36 16.79
C VAL A 60 -1.01 -19.67 16.57
N ARG A 61 0.10 -20.42 16.53
CA ARG A 61 1.42 -19.85 16.19
C ARG A 61 1.45 -19.23 14.80
N TYR A 62 0.85 -19.88 13.80
CA TYR A 62 0.72 -19.34 12.45
C TYR A 62 -0.06 -18.01 12.45
N LEU A 63 -1.21 -17.96 13.12
CA LEU A 63 -2.02 -16.73 13.22
C LEU A 63 -1.25 -15.60 13.91
N ARG A 64 -0.53 -15.88 15.01
CA ARG A 64 0.32 -14.89 15.68
C ARG A 64 1.38 -14.30 14.76
N CYS A 65 2.00 -15.13 13.91
CA CYS A 65 2.98 -14.64 12.95
C CYS A 65 2.33 -13.72 11.90
N VAL A 66 1.13 -14.07 11.40
CA VAL A 66 0.38 -13.25 10.45
C VAL A 66 -0.02 -11.91 11.06
N GLU A 67 -0.59 -11.92 12.28
CA GLU A 67 -0.97 -10.70 12.99
C GLU A 67 0.23 -9.79 13.26
N ALA A 68 1.36 -10.38 13.71
CA ALA A 68 2.59 -9.63 13.94
C ALA A 68 3.17 -9.02 12.66
N ASP A 69 3.13 -9.76 11.54
CA ASP A 69 3.54 -9.25 10.23
C ASP A 69 2.65 -8.07 9.79
N GLU A 70 1.32 -8.20 9.89
CA GLU A 70 0.40 -7.12 9.55
C GLU A 70 0.60 -5.87 10.42
N GLN A 71 0.75 -6.05 11.73
CA GLN A 71 0.99 -4.95 12.67
C GLN A 71 2.32 -4.23 12.36
N ALA A 72 3.36 -4.96 11.96
CA ALA A 72 4.64 -4.39 11.60
C ALA A 72 4.62 -3.70 10.23
N LEU A 73 3.87 -4.23 9.25
CA LEU A 73 3.81 -3.69 7.90
C LEU A 73 2.99 -2.41 7.79
N ARG A 74 1.85 -2.30 8.48
CA ARG A 74 0.96 -1.13 8.40
C ARG A 74 1.66 0.23 8.61
N PRO A 75 2.45 0.47 9.68
CA PRO A 75 3.17 1.73 9.84
C PRO A 75 4.23 1.93 8.76
N ARG A 76 4.98 0.87 8.40
CA ARG A 76 6.03 0.94 7.38
C ARG A 76 5.50 1.27 5.99
N CYS A 77 4.35 0.74 5.60
CA CYS A 77 3.70 1.11 4.35
C CYS A 77 3.35 2.60 4.32
N ARG A 78 2.76 3.12 5.41
CA ARG A 78 2.43 4.55 5.52
C ARG A 78 3.67 5.44 5.45
N GLU A 79 4.73 5.08 6.18
CA GLU A 79 6.01 5.79 6.16
C GLU A 79 6.66 5.75 4.78
N ALA A 80 6.70 4.59 4.12
CA ALA A 80 7.25 4.45 2.77
C ALA A 80 6.53 5.33 1.74
N MET A 81 5.21 5.44 1.85
CA MET A 81 4.39 6.29 0.99
C MET A 81 4.64 7.78 1.27
N ALA A 82 4.70 8.19 2.53
CA ALA A 82 5.02 9.56 2.92
C ALA A 82 6.43 9.97 2.46
N ASP A 83 7.41 9.09 2.64
CA ASP A 83 8.78 9.27 2.17
C ASP A 83 8.87 9.41 0.66
N TRP A 84 8.12 8.58 -0.08
CA TRP A 84 8.05 8.68 -1.53
C TRP A 84 7.46 10.02 -1.98
N GLU A 85 6.34 10.45 -1.39
CA GLU A 85 5.74 11.75 -1.70
C GLU A 85 6.71 12.91 -1.40
N GLU A 86 7.39 12.89 -0.25
CA GLU A 86 8.34 13.94 0.12
C GLU A 86 9.56 13.96 -0.81
N LYS A 87 10.09 12.78 -1.19
CA LYS A 87 11.17 12.67 -2.18
C LYS A 87 10.73 13.25 -3.53
N ARG A 88 9.50 12.99 -3.98
CA ARG A 88 8.95 13.57 -5.22
C ARG A 88 8.84 15.08 -5.13
N ARG A 89 8.25 15.62 -4.05
CA ARG A 89 8.16 17.07 -3.82
C ARG A 89 9.54 17.73 -3.78
N HIS A 90 10.51 17.10 -3.13
CA HIS A 90 11.88 17.60 -3.09
C HIS A 90 12.55 17.57 -4.48
N ALA A 91 12.36 16.51 -5.25
CA ALA A 91 12.86 16.42 -6.63
C ALA A 91 12.27 17.54 -7.51
N ILE A 92 10.97 17.79 -7.42
CA ILE A 92 10.30 18.89 -8.13
C ILE A 92 10.83 20.25 -7.70
N ARG A 93 10.98 20.50 -6.39
CA ARG A 93 11.59 21.75 -5.88
C ARG A 93 12.99 21.96 -6.44
N ARG A 94 13.79 20.89 -6.52
CA ARG A 94 15.15 20.95 -7.07
C ARG A 94 15.14 21.24 -8.57
N ARG A 95 14.25 20.62 -9.35
CA ARG A 95 14.07 20.94 -10.78
C ARG A 95 13.64 22.38 -10.99
N ALA A 96 12.69 22.86 -10.19
CA ALA A 96 12.19 24.23 -10.28
C ALA A 96 13.25 25.30 -10.02
N GLN A 97 14.38 24.97 -9.39
CA GLN A 97 15.51 25.92 -9.27
C GLN A 97 16.13 26.27 -10.64
N GLY A 98 15.99 25.41 -11.65
CA GLY A 98 16.44 25.65 -13.02
C GLY A 98 15.59 26.66 -13.80
N LEU A 99 14.43 27.06 -13.27
CA LEU A 99 13.48 27.95 -13.95
C LEU A 99 14.08 29.32 -14.30
N LYS A 100 15.07 29.77 -13.52
CA LYS A 100 15.77 31.04 -13.76
C LYS A 100 16.69 30.96 -14.99
N ASP A 101 17.34 29.81 -15.18
CA ASP A 101 18.41 29.63 -16.17
C ASP A 101 17.85 29.10 -17.50
N ASP A 102 16.94 28.13 -17.45
CA ASP A 102 16.22 27.57 -18.60
C ASP A 102 14.73 27.42 -18.30
N PRO A 103 13.93 28.48 -18.47
CA PRO A 103 12.51 28.43 -18.15
C PRO A 103 11.74 27.46 -19.07
N GLY A 104 12.10 27.40 -20.35
CA GLY A 104 11.41 26.57 -21.33
C GLY A 104 11.60 25.08 -21.06
N GLY A 105 12.84 24.64 -20.89
CA GLY A 105 13.14 23.24 -20.55
C GLY A 105 12.60 22.86 -19.18
N THR A 106 12.77 23.72 -18.17
CA THR A 106 12.26 23.43 -16.82
C THR A 106 10.74 23.30 -16.78
N VAL A 107 9.99 24.18 -17.47
CA VAL A 107 8.52 24.08 -17.52
C VAL A 107 8.08 22.81 -18.26
N ALA A 108 8.78 22.44 -19.34
CA ALA A 108 8.50 21.18 -20.03
C ALA A 108 8.68 19.98 -19.07
N GLU A 109 9.81 19.89 -18.38
CA GLU A 109 10.06 18.83 -17.39
C GLU A 109 9.07 18.83 -16.22
N LEU A 110 8.65 20.00 -15.74
CA LEU A 110 7.64 20.10 -14.68
C LEU A 110 6.26 19.67 -15.17
N SER A 111 5.92 19.94 -16.43
CA SER A 111 4.64 19.57 -17.03
C SER A 111 4.47 18.07 -17.27
N GLU A 112 5.57 17.30 -17.26
CA GLU A 112 5.55 15.84 -17.40
C GLU A 112 5.06 15.12 -16.14
N SER A 113 5.09 15.78 -14.97
CA SER A 113 4.79 15.22 -13.65
C SER A 113 3.60 15.90 -13.00
N ALA A 114 2.71 15.13 -12.35
CA ALA A 114 1.59 15.69 -11.59
C ALA A 114 2.06 16.60 -10.44
N PHE A 115 3.14 16.23 -9.74
CA PHE A 115 3.71 17.08 -8.69
C PHE A 115 4.30 18.39 -9.24
N GLY A 116 4.83 18.37 -10.47
CA GLY A 116 5.32 19.57 -11.15
C GLY A 116 4.19 20.50 -11.57
N LEU A 117 3.10 19.95 -12.12
CA LEU A 117 1.86 20.70 -12.40
C LEU A 117 1.26 21.32 -11.13
N ASP A 118 1.16 20.56 -10.03
CA ASP A 118 0.70 21.05 -8.72
C ASP A 118 1.59 22.20 -8.19
N TRP A 119 2.90 22.08 -8.38
CA TRP A 119 3.86 23.12 -7.99
C TRP A 119 3.65 24.40 -8.82
N MET A 120 3.50 24.30 -10.13
CA MET A 120 3.26 25.46 -11.01
C MET A 120 1.92 26.11 -10.69
N ALA A 121 0.85 25.33 -10.52
CA ALA A 121 -0.49 25.83 -10.21
C ALA A 121 -0.49 26.60 -8.87
N ARG A 122 0.27 26.15 -7.86
CA ARG A 122 0.44 26.88 -6.60
C ARG A 122 1.06 28.27 -6.81
N HIS A 123 2.10 28.39 -7.64
CA HIS A 123 2.74 29.68 -7.89
C HIS A 123 1.80 30.63 -8.66
N TRP A 124 1.06 30.12 -9.65
CA TRP A 124 0.01 30.90 -10.31
C TRP A 124 -1.08 31.35 -9.34
N ARG A 125 -1.51 30.52 -8.39
CA ARG A 125 -2.47 30.91 -7.34
C ARG A 125 -1.91 32.00 -6.42
N THR A 126 -0.62 31.97 -6.08
CA THR A 126 0.03 33.06 -5.35
C THR A 126 -0.02 34.36 -6.14
N LEU A 127 0.33 34.33 -7.43
CA LEU A 127 0.26 35.50 -8.31
C LEU A 127 -1.16 36.05 -8.45
N LEU A 128 -2.16 35.16 -8.56
CA LEU A 128 -3.58 35.55 -8.59
C LEU A 128 -4.02 36.23 -7.28
N GLY A 129 -3.57 35.70 -6.13
CA GLY A 129 -3.86 36.29 -4.81
C GLY A 129 -3.31 37.71 -4.65
N LEU A 130 -2.16 38.02 -5.26
CA LEU A 130 -1.63 39.39 -5.30
C LEU A 130 -2.54 40.34 -6.11
N LEU A 131 -3.14 39.87 -7.19
CA LEU A 131 -4.09 40.66 -8.00
C LEU A 131 -5.47 40.78 -7.34
N GLN A 132 -5.88 39.80 -6.55
CA GLN A 132 -7.16 39.83 -5.82
C GLN A 132 -7.10 40.75 -4.60
N SER A 133 -5.94 40.81 -3.93
CA SER A 133 -5.73 41.67 -2.76
C SER A 133 -5.54 43.16 -3.09
N GLY A 134 -5.51 43.54 -4.37
CA GLY A 134 -5.31 44.94 -4.79
C GLY A 134 -3.84 45.39 -4.82
N ARG A 135 -2.91 44.55 -4.34
CA ARG A 135 -1.47 44.88 -4.28
C ARG A 135 -0.84 45.07 -5.66
N GLY A 136 -1.40 44.42 -6.68
CA GLY A 136 -0.84 44.40 -8.03
C GLY A 136 0.45 43.58 -8.09
N TRP A 137 0.93 43.38 -9.31
CA TRP A 137 2.22 42.74 -9.56
C TRP A 137 3.36 43.77 -9.55
N ARG A 138 4.56 43.28 -9.24
CA ARG A 138 5.84 43.98 -9.42
C ARG A 138 6.67 43.32 -10.52
N GLY A 139 7.82 43.90 -10.86
CA GLY A 139 8.74 43.34 -11.86
C GLY A 139 9.08 41.88 -11.59
N ASP A 140 9.37 41.51 -10.34
CA ASP A 140 9.68 40.12 -9.96
C ASP A 140 8.50 39.15 -10.17
N ASP A 141 7.27 39.62 -9.95
CA ASP A 141 6.05 38.83 -10.17
C ASP A 141 5.83 38.57 -11.66
N LEU A 142 6.05 39.58 -12.51
CA LEU A 142 6.00 39.44 -13.97
C LEU A 142 7.10 38.52 -14.49
N VAL A 143 8.32 38.64 -13.96
CA VAL A 143 9.43 37.72 -14.26
C VAL A 143 9.04 36.28 -13.93
N THR A 144 8.49 36.05 -12.74
CA THR A 144 8.03 34.74 -12.30
C THR A 144 6.92 34.21 -13.21
N ALA A 145 5.94 35.05 -13.58
CA ALA A 145 4.84 34.66 -14.46
C ALA A 145 5.34 34.26 -15.87
N LEU A 146 6.28 35.01 -16.45
CA LEU A 146 6.90 34.68 -17.75
C LEU A 146 7.70 33.38 -17.66
N GLN A 147 8.46 33.20 -16.59
CA GLN A 147 9.20 31.97 -16.32
C GLN A 147 8.27 30.75 -16.21
N LEU A 148 7.12 30.88 -15.54
CA LEU A 148 6.10 29.83 -15.48
C LEU A 148 5.40 29.54 -16.82
N LEU A 149 5.49 30.45 -17.79
CA LEU A 149 5.10 30.19 -19.19
C LEU A 149 6.24 29.59 -20.03
N GLY A 150 7.40 29.32 -19.41
CA GLY A 150 8.59 28.82 -20.10
C GLY A 150 9.27 29.88 -20.95
N ARG A 151 9.13 31.17 -20.60
CA ARG A 151 9.69 32.31 -21.33
C ARG A 151 10.81 32.98 -20.54
N THR A 152 11.76 33.58 -21.27
CA THR A 152 12.81 34.41 -20.67
C THR A 152 12.23 35.67 -20.03
N PRO A 153 12.87 36.26 -18.99
CA PRO A 153 12.40 37.45 -18.27
C PRO A 153 12.63 38.76 -19.05
N ARG A 154 12.24 38.77 -20.32
CA ARG A 154 12.32 39.91 -21.23
C ARG A 154 10.99 40.06 -21.93
N ARG A 155 10.73 41.26 -22.47
CA ARG A 155 9.52 41.51 -23.25
C ARG A 155 9.39 40.47 -24.37
N PRO A 156 8.31 39.67 -24.40
CA PRO A 156 8.14 38.64 -25.41
C PRO A 156 8.06 39.21 -26.84
N HIS A 157 8.60 38.43 -27.79
CA HIS A 157 8.54 38.76 -29.20
C HIS A 157 7.06 38.79 -29.68
N PRO A 158 6.68 39.65 -30.64
CA PRO A 158 5.29 39.72 -31.12
C PRO A 158 4.69 38.40 -31.64
N SER A 159 5.52 37.44 -32.05
CA SER A 159 5.07 36.10 -32.47
C SER A 159 4.69 35.19 -31.32
N ASP A 160 5.14 35.47 -30.09
CA ASP A 160 4.77 34.72 -28.89
C ASP A 160 3.48 35.31 -28.29
N LEU A 161 2.35 34.94 -28.89
CA LEU A 161 1.05 35.52 -28.58
C LEU A 161 0.68 35.40 -27.09
N GLU A 162 0.96 34.26 -26.45
CA GLU A 162 0.62 34.01 -25.04
C GLU A 162 1.48 34.87 -24.11
N GLY A 163 2.81 34.83 -24.28
CA GLY A 163 3.73 35.65 -23.47
C GLY A 163 3.47 37.14 -23.67
N ARG A 164 3.18 37.55 -24.91
CA ARG A 164 2.90 38.96 -25.22
C ARG A 164 1.59 39.44 -24.62
N ALA A 165 0.53 38.64 -24.70
CA ALA A 165 -0.75 38.96 -24.05
C ALA A 165 -0.60 39.12 -22.53
N LEU A 166 0.13 38.22 -21.87
CA LEU A 166 0.43 38.35 -20.44
C LEU A 166 1.19 39.64 -20.14
N TRP A 167 2.24 39.94 -20.91
CA TRP A 167 3.06 41.14 -20.71
C TRP A 167 2.24 42.43 -20.86
N ASP A 168 1.48 42.55 -21.95
CA ASP A 168 0.73 43.77 -22.25
C ASP A 168 -0.41 43.97 -21.23
N LEU A 169 -1.10 42.91 -20.80
CA LEU A 169 -2.09 42.97 -19.73
C LEU A 169 -1.46 43.35 -18.37
N ALA A 170 -0.30 42.78 -18.03
CA ALA A 170 0.41 43.11 -16.80
C ALA A 170 0.89 44.57 -16.79
N ALA A 171 1.46 45.06 -17.90
CA ALA A 171 1.89 46.44 -18.04
C ALA A 171 0.71 47.42 -17.94
N ALA A 172 -0.44 47.08 -18.53
CA ALA A 172 -1.64 47.91 -18.47
C ALA A 172 -2.27 47.90 -17.07
N ALA A 173 -2.41 46.74 -16.43
CA ALA A 173 -3.06 46.60 -15.12
C ALA A 173 -2.17 47.07 -13.95
N CYS A 174 -0.87 46.82 -14.04
CA CYS A 174 0.14 47.07 -13.01
C CYS A 174 1.37 47.76 -13.64
N PRO A 175 1.34 49.07 -13.92
CA PRO A 175 2.46 49.76 -14.58
C PRO A 175 3.81 49.58 -13.85
N ALA A 176 3.78 49.45 -12.52
CA ALA A 176 4.96 49.16 -11.68
C ALA A 176 5.68 47.83 -12.00
N THR A 177 5.08 46.95 -12.82
CA THR A 177 5.72 45.71 -13.31
C THR A 177 6.78 45.97 -14.37
N VAL A 178 6.62 47.04 -15.16
CA VAL A 178 7.50 47.40 -16.28
C VAL A 178 8.26 48.69 -16.06
N ASP A 179 7.72 49.59 -15.23
CA ASP A 179 8.34 50.85 -14.84
C ASP A 179 8.38 50.96 -13.31
N ALA A 180 9.58 50.80 -12.73
CA ALA A 180 9.78 50.87 -11.28
C ALA A 180 9.46 52.26 -10.68
N ALA A 181 9.38 53.32 -11.50
CA ALA A 181 9.00 54.66 -11.05
C ALA A 181 7.46 54.82 -10.91
N ALA A 182 6.68 53.94 -11.54
CA ALA A 182 5.23 53.98 -11.44
C ALA A 182 4.74 53.58 -10.03
N PRO A 183 3.60 54.15 -9.57
CA PRO A 183 3.07 53.83 -8.24
C PRO A 183 2.72 52.34 -8.14
N PRO A 184 3.08 51.66 -7.03
CA PRO A 184 2.72 50.26 -6.81
C PRO A 184 1.20 50.12 -6.63
N GLY A 185 0.67 48.95 -6.97
CA GLY A 185 -0.76 48.68 -6.89
C GLY A 185 -1.41 48.38 -8.24
N LEU A 186 -2.70 48.08 -8.20
CA LEU A 186 -3.57 48.00 -9.38
C LEU A 186 -4.05 49.40 -9.77
N THR A 187 -3.13 50.21 -10.29
CA THR A 187 -3.41 51.60 -10.70
C THR A 187 -3.88 51.71 -12.15
N GLY A 188 -3.81 50.62 -12.91
CA GLY A 188 -4.26 50.55 -14.30
C GLY A 188 -5.78 50.48 -14.48
N PRO A 189 -6.25 50.41 -15.74
CA PRO A 189 -7.67 50.23 -16.04
C PRO A 189 -8.23 48.96 -15.39
N ALA A 190 -9.42 49.06 -14.80
CA ALA A 190 -10.08 47.94 -14.12
C ALA A 190 -10.31 46.75 -15.07
N GLU A 191 -10.59 47.01 -16.34
CA GLU A 191 -10.77 46.00 -17.40
C GLU A 191 -9.48 45.19 -17.64
N ALA A 192 -8.32 45.86 -17.71
CA ALA A 192 -7.03 45.19 -17.87
C ALA A 192 -6.72 44.29 -16.68
N ALA A 193 -7.00 44.76 -15.46
CA ALA A 193 -6.84 43.96 -14.24
C ALA A 193 -7.78 42.75 -14.22
N ALA A 194 -9.03 42.90 -14.66
CA ALA A 194 -9.98 41.79 -14.78
C ALA A 194 -9.52 40.75 -15.82
N ALA A 195 -9.08 41.21 -16.99
CA ALA A 195 -8.54 40.35 -18.04
C ALA A 195 -7.27 39.60 -17.60
N LEU A 196 -6.37 40.26 -16.88
CA LEU A 196 -5.17 39.61 -16.33
C LEU A 196 -5.54 38.52 -15.31
N ARG A 197 -6.48 38.80 -14.39
CA ARG A 197 -6.97 37.78 -13.44
C ARG A 197 -7.61 36.59 -14.17
N ALA A 198 -8.41 36.84 -15.21
CA ALA A 198 -9.04 35.81 -16.01
C ALA A 198 -8.00 34.94 -16.73
N LEU A 199 -6.96 35.54 -17.32
CA LEU A 199 -5.87 34.82 -17.97
C LEU A 199 -5.13 33.91 -16.98
N VAL A 200 -4.79 34.43 -15.79
CA VAL A 200 -4.12 33.63 -14.74
C VAL A 200 -5.03 32.49 -14.25
N ALA A 201 -6.33 32.74 -14.10
CA ALA A 201 -7.29 31.72 -13.70
C ALA A 201 -7.43 30.61 -14.76
N ASP A 202 -7.49 30.95 -16.05
CA ASP A 202 -7.48 29.98 -17.16
C ASP A 202 -6.21 29.13 -17.11
N ARG A 203 -5.04 29.74 -16.84
CA ARG A 203 -3.78 28.99 -16.72
C ARG A 203 -3.80 27.99 -15.58
N ILE A 204 -4.33 28.35 -14.41
CA ILE A 204 -4.51 27.43 -13.28
C ILE A 204 -5.44 26.29 -13.69
N ALA A 205 -6.57 26.59 -14.32
CA ALA A 205 -7.54 25.59 -14.75
C ALA A 205 -6.94 24.58 -15.75
N ARG A 206 -6.12 25.05 -16.71
CA ARG A 206 -5.40 24.16 -17.65
C ARG A 206 -4.43 23.23 -16.93
N LEU A 207 -3.66 23.75 -15.96
CA LEU A 207 -2.72 22.93 -15.19
C LEU A 207 -3.47 21.88 -14.36
N ASP A 208 -4.56 22.27 -13.71
CA ASP A 208 -5.42 21.36 -12.95
C ASP A 208 -6.07 20.30 -13.85
N ALA A 209 -6.45 20.64 -15.09
CA ALA A 209 -7.01 19.71 -16.06
C ALA A 209 -6.00 18.67 -16.57
N LEU A 210 -4.71 19.04 -16.72
CA LEU A 210 -3.65 18.12 -17.15
C LEU A 210 -3.14 17.21 -16.03
N ARG A 211 -3.40 17.57 -14.77
CA ARG A 211 -2.86 16.87 -13.60
C ARG A 211 -3.25 15.39 -13.53
N PRO A 212 -4.53 14.98 -13.73
CA PRO A 212 -4.91 13.56 -13.66
C PRO A 212 -4.17 12.71 -14.68
N ASP A 213 -4.05 13.18 -15.93
CA ASP A 213 -3.37 12.45 -17.00
C ASP A 213 -1.87 12.27 -16.70
N ALA A 214 -1.21 13.31 -16.17
CA ALA A 214 0.18 13.22 -15.75
C ALA A 214 0.35 12.22 -14.60
N TRP A 215 -0.59 12.23 -13.64
CA TRP A 215 -0.58 11.30 -12.51
C TRP A 215 -0.71 9.86 -12.98
N ASP A 216 -1.70 9.55 -13.80
CA ASP A 216 -1.96 8.19 -14.26
C ASP A 216 -0.80 7.64 -15.11
N ARG A 217 -0.12 8.51 -15.86
CA ARG A 217 1.01 8.12 -16.70
C ARG A 217 2.31 7.90 -15.93
N VAL A 218 2.59 8.70 -14.89
CA VAL A 218 3.91 8.73 -14.23
C VAL A 218 3.81 8.36 -12.75
N GLU A 219 3.16 9.19 -11.94
CA GLU A 219 3.17 9.02 -10.48
C GLU A 219 2.32 7.87 -9.95
N GLY A 220 1.19 7.57 -10.59
CA GLY A 220 0.27 6.50 -10.21
C GLY A 220 0.93 5.12 -10.20
N PRO A 221 1.54 4.69 -11.31
CA PRO A 221 2.30 3.44 -11.37
C PRO A 221 3.47 3.39 -10.38
N ASP A 222 4.22 4.50 -10.25
CA ASP A 222 5.33 4.59 -9.30
C ASP A 222 4.85 4.46 -7.84
N ARG A 223 3.72 5.08 -7.51
CA ARG A 223 3.08 4.99 -6.19
C ARG A 223 2.66 3.55 -5.88
N GLN A 224 1.99 2.89 -6.82
CA GLN A 224 1.57 1.48 -6.69
C GLN A 224 2.77 0.55 -6.51
N ALA A 225 3.88 0.82 -7.22
CA ALA A 225 5.10 0.04 -7.08
C ALA A 225 5.73 0.20 -5.68
N VAL A 226 5.76 1.43 -5.13
CA VAL A 226 6.22 1.68 -3.76
C VAL A 226 5.32 0.99 -2.75
N GLU A 227 4.01 1.13 -2.89
CA GLU A 227 3.03 0.47 -2.03
C GLU A 227 3.22 -1.05 -2.04
N ALA A 228 3.25 -1.68 -3.22
CA ALA A 228 3.46 -3.11 -3.37
C ALA A 228 4.80 -3.57 -2.77
N SER A 229 5.87 -2.79 -2.94
CA SER A 229 7.18 -3.10 -2.35
C SER A 229 7.18 -2.99 -0.82
N SER A 230 6.38 -2.08 -0.26
CA SER A 230 6.29 -1.83 1.18
C SER A 230 5.52 -2.94 1.92
N LEU A 231 4.69 -3.71 1.22
CA LEU A 231 3.97 -4.87 1.76
C LEU A 231 4.91 -6.07 2.04
N VAL A 232 6.17 -6.01 1.61
CA VAL A 232 7.14 -7.08 1.83
C VAL A 232 8.16 -6.66 2.89
N ASP A 233 8.10 -7.28 4.06
CA ASP A 233 9.08 -7.07 5.11
C ASP A 233 10.40 -7.81 4.79
N THR A 234 11.35 -7.10 4.19
CA THR A 234 12.67 -7.65 3.87
C THR A 234 13.66 -7.59 5.04
N SER A 235 13.25 -7.10 6.22
CA SER A 235 14.14 -7.02 7.39
C SER A 235 14.50 -8.42 7.92
N PRO A 236 15.63 -8.58 8.65
CA PRO A 236 15.99 -9.86 9.26
C PRO A 236 14.89 -10.43 10.17
N GLU A 237 14.17 -9.56 10.87
CA GLU A 237 13.05 -9.92 11.74
C GLU A 237 11.84 -10.41 10.92
N GLY A 238 11.46 -9.68 9.86
CA GLY A 238 10.41 -10.11 8.94
C GLY A 238 10.73 -11.46 8.28
N GLN A 239 11.98 -11.67 7.88
CA GLN A 239 12.43 -12.96 7.36
C GLN A 239 12.34 -14.08 8.42
N ALA A 240 12.64 -13.78 9.69
CA ALA A 240 12.50 -14.73 10.78
C ALA A 240 11.02 -15.09 11.03
N ARG A 241 10.12 -14.10 11.06
CA ARG A 241 8.67 -14.32 11.14
C ARG A 241 8.15 -15.16 9.98
N HIS A 242 8.60 -14.87 8.76
CA HIS A 242 8.23 -15.65 7.58
C HIS A 242 8.67 -17.12 7.69
N ARG A 243 9.88 -17.40 8.20
CA ARG A 243 10.35 -18.77 8.45
C ARG A 243 9.47 -19.47 9.49
N LEU A 244 9.25 -18.85 10.64
CA LEU A 244 8.40 -19.38 11.71
C LEU A 244 6.97 -19.66 11.22
N ARG A 245 6.39 -18.76 10.44
CA ARG A 245 5.07 -18.92 9.83
C ARG A 245 5.02 -20.14 8.92
N ARG A 246 6.05 -20.36 8.09
CA ARG A 246 6.14 -21.52 7.19
C ARG A 246 6.32 -22.83 7.96
N GLU A 247 7.13 -22.82 9.02
CA GLU A 247 7.34 -23.98 9.90
C GLU A 247 6.04 -24.37 10.61
N ALA A 248 5.36 -23.43 11.25
CA ALA A 248 4.07 -23.67 11.92
C ALA A 248 3.01 -24.23 10.95
N LEU A 249 2.88 -23.65 9.75
CA LEU A 249 1.96 -24.15 8.73
C LEU A 249 2.31 -25.58 8.28
N ARG A 250 3.60 -25.87 8.09
CA ARG A 250 4.09 -27.20 7.71
C ARG A 250 3.80 -28.23 8.81
N ASP A 251 4.00 -27.88 10.07
CA ASP A 251 3.79 -28.81 11.17
C ASP A 251 2.30 -29.04 11.46
N MET A 252 1.47 -28.00 11.34
CA MET A 252 0.01 -28.14 11.35
C MET A 252 -0.49 -29.11 10.27
N THR A 253 -0.08 -28.90 9.01
CA THR A 253 -0.47 -29.77 7.87
C THR A 253 0.05 -31.20 8.02
N ARG A 254 1.24 -31.38 8.61
CA ARG A 254 1.78 -32.71 8.95
C ARG A 254 0.90 -33.41 9.98
N CYS A 255 0.51 -32.74 11.07
CA CYS A 255 -0.35 -33.31 12.10
C CYS A 255 -1.71 -33.73 11.53
N LEU A 256 -2.34 -32.88 10.71
CA LEU A 256 -3.60 -33.20 10.03
C LEU A 256 -3.47 -34.42 9.11
N SER A 257 -2.37 -34.53 8.38
CA SER A 257 -2.10 -35.69 7.51
C SER A 257 -1.94 -37.00 8.32
N LEU A 258 -1.29 -36.92 9.49
CA LEU A 258 -1.14 -38.07 10.40
C LEU A 258 -2.50 -38.50 10.99
N ILE A 259 -3.36 -37.56 11.39
CA ILE A 259 -4.72 -37.85 11.86
C ILE A 259 -5.51 -38.59 10.78
N MET A 260 -5.49 -38.10 9.54
CA MET A 260 -6.17 -38.76 8.43
C MET A 260 -5.68 -40.19 8.21
N ARG A 261 -4.38 -40.43 8.35
CA ARG A 261 -3.80 -41.77 8.25
C ARG A 261 -4.26 -42.68 9.39
N LEU A 262 -4.26 -42.19 10.63
CA LEU A 262 -4.74 -42.97 11.78
C LEU A 262 -6.20 -43.38 11.62
N ARG A 263 -7.05 -42.45 11.19
CA ARG A 263 -8.48 -42.73 10.93
C ARG A 263 -8.69 -43.80 9.85
N VAL A 264 -7.90 -43.76 8.77
CA VAL A 264 -7.95 -44.77 7.70
C VAL A 264 -7.49 -46.14 8.21
N GLU A 265 -6.38 -46.20 8.96
CA GLU A 265 -5.89 -47.47 9.51
C GLU A 265 -6.87 -48.04 10.55
N ARG A 266 -7.49 -47.19 11.37
CA ARG A 266 -8.57 -47.61 12.29
C ARG A 266 -9.75 -48.20 11.52
N SER A 267 -10.27 -47.48 10.51
CA SER A 267 -11.38 -47.98 9.69
C SER A 267 -11.07 -49.34 9.04
N LYS A 268 -9.82 -49.56 8.59
CA LYS A 268 -9.38 -50.86 8.09
C LYS A 268 -9.35 -51.93 9.20
N MET A 269 -8.89 -51.58 10.40
CA MET A 269 -8.90 -52.50 11.54
C MET A 269 -10.33 -52.86 11.93
N ASP A 270 -11.25 -51.90 12.02
CA ASP A 270 -12.66 -52.15 12.33
C ASP A 270 -13.32 -53.05 11.28
N ALA A 271 -13.00 -52.82 10.00
CA ALA A 271 -13.46 -53.68 8.90
C ALA A 271 -12.88 -55.12 8.99
N ARG A 272 -11.68 -55.30 9.54
CA ARG A 272 -11.11 -56.64 9.80
C ARG A 272 -11.74 -57.29 11.02
N HIS A 273 -11.97 -56.54 12.09
CA HIS A 273 -12.62 -57.03 13.30
C HIS A 273 -14.06 -57.44 13.01
N SER A 274 -14.82 -56.64 12.25
CA SER A 274 -16.19 -56.99 11.85
C SER A 274 -16.27 -58.23 10.96
N ARG A 275 -15.26 -58.47 10.12
CA ARG A 275 -15.14 -59.72 9.32
C ARG A 275 -14.70 -60.93 10.13
N SER A 276 -13.96 -60.72 11.22
CA SER A 276 -13.41 -61.80 12.06
C SER A 276 -14.29 -62.12 13.26
N ALA A 277 -15.24 -61.24 13.59
CA ALA A 277 -16.26 -61.51 14.59
C ALA A 277 -17.05 -62.76 14.16
N PRO A 278 -17.25 -63.74 15.06
CA PRO A 278 -18.09 -64.89 14.76
C PRO A 278 -19.44 -64.39 14.22
N PRO A 279 -20.04 -65.05 13.21
CA PRO A 279 -21.38 -64.70 12.78
C PRO A 279 -22.25 -64.68 14.03
N GLU A 280 -22.77 -63.50 14.36
CA GLU A 280 -23.60 -63.30 15.53
C GLU A 280 -24.68 -64.39 15.49
N PRO A 281 -24.80 -65.24 16.54
CA PRO A 281 -25.71 -66.37 16.52
C PRO A 281 -27.07 -65.82 16.14
N ALA A 282 -27.57 -66.20 14.96
CA ALA A 282 -28.77 -65.65 14.37
C ALA A 282 -29.81 -65.56 15.48
N SER A 283 -30.13 -64.34 15.91
CA SER A 283 -31.07 -64.14 17.02
C SER A 283 -32.30 -64.99 16.68
N PRO A 284 -32.70 -65.92 17.57
CA PRO A 284 -33.80 -66.83 17.28
C PRO A 284 -34.97 -65.96 16.88
N SER A 285 -35.35 -66.07 15.60
CA SER A 285 -36.43 -65.28 15.04
C SER A 285 -37.64 -65.55 15.90
N LEU A 286 -38.01 -64.60 16.76
CA LEU A 286 -39.15 -64.73 17.65
C LEU A 286 -40.37 -65.09 16.78
N PRO A 287 -40.92 -66.31 16.90
CA PRO A 287 -42.13 -66.66 16.18
C PRO A 287 -43.27 -65.88 16.85
N GLY A 288 -43.78 -64.85 16.16
CA GLY A 288 -44.90 -64.06 16.68
C GLY A 288 -44.77 -62.55 16.57
N ARG A 289 -43.93 -62.00 15.69
CA ARG A 289 -44.20 -60.63 15.20
C ARG A 289 -45.40 -60.73 14.23
N PRO A 290 -46.59 -60.24 14.61
CA PRO A 290 -47.72 -60.20 13.68
C PRO A 290 -47.32 -59.40 12.43
N PRO A 291 -47.91 -59.69 11.26
CA PRO A 291 -47.66 -58.91 10.05
C PRO A 291 -47.98 -57.45 10.37
N ALA A 292 -46.95 -56.61 10.45
CA ALA A 292 -47.14 -55.18 10.49
C ALA A 292 -47.90 -54.85 9.21
N SER A 293 -49.09 -54.28 9.38
CA SER A 293 -49.94 -53.80 8.31
C SER A 293 -49.11 -53.05 7.27
N PRO A 294 -49.43 -53.17 5.97
CA PRO A 294 -48.77 -52.40 4.93
C PRO A 294 -48.88 -50.91 5.29
N LEU A 295 -47.76 -50.31 5.71
CA LEU A 295 -47.65 -48.87 5.76
C LEU A 295 -47.97 -48.37 4.34
N PRO A 296 -48.83 -47.35 4.20
CA PRO A 296 -49.14 -46.78 2.90
C PRO A 296 -47.85 -46.41 2.19
N GLU A 297 -47.75 -46.76 0.91
CA GLU A 297 -46.67 -46.34 0.02
C GLU A 297 -46.42 -44.84 0.22
N VAL A 298 -45.35 -44.50 0.93
CA VAL A 298 -44.84 -43.14 0.93
C VAL A 298 -44.42 -42.91 -0.52
N PRO A 299 -45.06 -41.99 -1.25
CA PRO A 299 -44.74 -41.76 -2.65
C PRO A 299 -43.25 -41.44 -2.71
N THR A 300 -42.56 -42.23 -3.53
CA THR A 300 -41.18 -41.98 -3.95
C THR A 300 -41.04 -40.48 -4.17
N PRO A 301 -40.20 -39.77 -3.41
CA PRO A 301 -39.99 -38.36 -3.67
C PRO A 301 -39.57 -38.26 -5.14
N ARG A 302 -40.43 -37.62 -5.94
CA ARG A 302 -40.10 -37.19 -7.29
C ARG A 302 -38.70 -36.63 -7.22
N GLN A 303 -37.76 -37.25 -7.91
CA GLN A 303 -36.47 -36.64 -8.17
C GLN A 303 -36.76 -35.24 -8.70
N SER A 304 -36.52 -34.22 -7.87
CA SER A 304 -36.43 -32.87 -8.37
C SER A 304 -35.44 -32.92 -9.53
N PRO A 305 -35.75 -32.31 -10.69
CA PRO A 305 -34.78 -32.23 -11.77
C PRO A 305 -33.50 -31.69 -11.15
N GLN A 306 -32.41 -32.46 -11.26
CA GLN A 306 -31.10 -31.97 -10.87
C GLN A 306 -30.95 -30.59 -11.50
N PRO A 307 -30.56 -29.55 -10.75
CA PRO A 307 -30.08 -28.33 -11.36
C PRO A 307 -29.01 -28.80 -12.34
N THR A 308 -29.20 -28.53 -13.62
CA THR A 308 -28.18 -28.73 -14.65
C THR A 308 -26.90 -28.19 -14.06
N GLU A 309 -26.01 -29.10 -13.65
CA GLU A 309 -24.69 -28.75 -13.17
C GLU A 309 -24.05 -28.07 -14.37
N VAL A 310 -24.02 -26.74 -14.31
CA VAL A 310 -23.23 -25.93 -15.22
C VAL A 310 -21.81 -26.35 -14.93
N VAL A 311 -21.35 -27.35 -15.68
CA VAL A 311 -19.96 -27.79 -15.72
C VAL A 311 -19.14 -26.52 -15.92
N PRO A 312 -18.39 -26.04 -14.91
CA PRO A 312 -17.46 -24.95 -15.15
C PRO A 312 -16.48 -25.47 -16.21
N PRO A 313 -16.23 -24.72 -17.30
CA PRO A 313 -15.27 -25.16 -18.29
C PRO A 313 -13.94 -25.42 -17.58
N ALA A 314 -13.34 -26.57 -17.91
CA ALA A 314 -12.04 -26.98 -17.37
C ALA A 314 -11.04 -25.81 -17.42
N PRO A 315 -10.14 -25.67 -16.43
CA PRO A 315 -9.05 -24.71 -16.53
C PRO A 315 -8.17 -25.13 -17.71
N THR A 316 -8.36 -24.46 -18.84
CA THR A 316 -7.47 -24.55 -19.99
C THR A 316 -6.06 -24.30 -19.48
N THR A 317 -5.26 -25.35 -19.55
CA THR A 317 -3.82 -25.29 -19.35
C THR A 317 -3.28 -24.38 -20.43
N ILE A 318 -3.10 -23.09 -20.13
CA ILE A 318 -2.41 -22.14 -20.99
C ILE A 318 -0.92 -22.45 -20.85
N GLY A 319 -0.50 -23.48 -21.58
CA GLY A 319 0.87 -23.71 -21.96
C GLY A 319 1.27 -22.75 -23.06
N GLN A 320 2.43 -22.14 -22.87
CA GLN A 320 3.21 -21.41 -23.85
C GLN A 320 3.22 -22.09 -25.23
N ALA A 321 2.72 -21.40 -26.26
CA ALA A 321 3.33 -21.29 -27.60
C ALA A 321 2.34 -20.69 -28.63
N ALA A 322 2.89 -19.91 -29.56
CA ALA A 322 2.29 -19.36 -30.79
C ALA A 322 1.27 -18.21 -30.62
N ARG A 323 1.69 -16.94 -30.76
CA ARG A 323 1.85 -16.17 -32.03
C ARG A 323 0.60 -16.14 -32.92
N ALA A 324 0.13 -14.89 -33.11
CA ALA A 324 -0.40 -14.33 -34.35
C ALA A 324 -1.61 -15.03 -35.01
N SER A 325 -2.79 -14.41 -34.94
CA SER A 325 -3.62 -14.08 -36.12
C SER A 325 -5.03 -13.60 -35.74
N ALA A 326 -5.57 -12.77 -36.62
CA ALA A 326 -6.99 -12.52 -36.88
C ALA A 326 -7.76 -11.60 -35.92
N ILE A 327 -7.57 -10.30 -36.15
CA ILE A 327 -8.68 -9.33 -36.23
C ILE A 327 -9.32 -9.50 -37.61
N ALA A 328 -10.64 -9.73 -37.67
CA ALA A 328 -11.61 -9.11 -38.59
C ALA A 328 -12.86 -9.99 -38.75
N GLU A 329 -14.04 -9.46 -38.40
CA GLU A 329 -15.21 -9.36 -39.29
C GLU A 329 -16.32 -8.54 -38.61
N GLY A 330 -16.85 -7.56 -39.34
CA GLY A 330 -17.93 -6.68 -38.88
C GLY A 330 -17.96 -5.35 -39.66
N ALA A 331 -18.35 -5.44 -40.94
CA ALA A 331 -18.35 -4.36 -41.92
C ALA A 331 -19.37 -3.23 -41.64
N SER A 332 -18.98 -2.00 -41.96
CA SER A 332 -19.90 -0.98 -42.47
C SER A 332 -19.18 -0.07 -43.49
N THR A 333 -19.85 0.09 -44.62
CA THR A 333 -19.51 0.70 -45.91
C THR A 333 -19.23 2.22 -45.87
N LEU A 334 -18.22 2.69 -46.62
CA LEU A 334 -18.31 3.63 -47.76
C LEU A 334 -16.91 4.01 -48.31
N PRO A 335 -16.78 4.50 -49.57
CA PRO A 335 -15.58 4.33 -50.38
C PRO A 335 -14.74 5.61 -50.59
N GLY A 336 -13.47 5.39 -50.93
CA GLY A 336 -12.72 6.27 -51.84
C GLY A 336 -11.52 6.98 -51.24
N SER A 337 -10.33 6.37 -51.34
CA SER A 337 -9.12 7.10 -51.72
C SER A 337 -7.99 6.14 -52.09
N THR A 338 -7.41 6.39 -53.25
CA THR A 338 -6.36 5.62 -53.93
C THR A 338 -4.96 6.02 -53.46
N ALA A 339 -4.05 5.02 -53.45
CA ALA A 339 -2.59 5.12 -53.54
C ALA A 339 -1.87 5.68 -52.28
N ALA A 340 -0.70 5.23 -51.83
CA ALA A 340 0.34 4.38 -52.38
C ALA A 340 1.20 3.80 -51.23
N GLU A 341 1.83 2.64 -51.50
CA GLU A 341 3.25 2.37 -51.24
C GLU A 341 3.82 2.65 -49.83
N LEU A 342 4.14 1.59 -49.07
CA LEU A 342 5.46 1.39 -48.43
C LEU A 342 5.57 0.03 -47.72
N ALA A 343 6.74 -0.59 -47.88
CA ALA A 343 7.17 -1.89 -47.37
C ALA A 343 7.24 -1.99 -45.83
N PRO A 344 7.19 -3.21 -45.24
CA PRO A 344 7.23 -3.39 -43.79
C PRO A 344 8.67 -3.38 -43.24
N PRO A 345 8.93 -2.77 -42.06
CA PRO A 345 10.21 -2.91 -41.38
C PRO A 345 10.28 -4.19 -40.54
N ALA A 346 11.51 -4.70 -40.44
CA ALA A 346 11.89 -5.93 -39.78
C ALA A 346 11.90 -5.84 -38.24
N ARG A 347 11.50 -6.96 -37.61
CA ARG A 347 12.04 -7.60 -36.40
C ARG A 347 12.61 -6.72 -35.26
N SER A 348 11.82 -6.65 -34.19
CA SER A 348 12.19 -6.91 -32.78
C SER A 348 13.56 -6.41 -32.27
N ALA A 349 13.58 -5.18 -31.78
CA ALA A 349 14.60 -4.71 -30.84
C ALA A 349 14.28 -5.20 -29.41
N ARG A 350 15.15 -6.07 -28.90
CA ARG A 350 15.25 -6.51 -27.51
C ARG A 350 15.71 -5.32 -26.66
N VAL A 351 14.79 -4.61 -26.01
CA VAL A 351 15.13 -3.51 -25.09
C VAL A 351 15.89 -4.09 -23.91
N LYS A 352 17.17 -3.74 -23.82
CA LYS A 352 18.09 -4.17 -22.77
C LYS A 352 17.72 -3.49 -21.46
N PHE A 353 17.65 -4.31 -20.41
CA PHE A 353 17.42 -3.99 -19.00
C PHE A 353 18.62 -3.24 -18.36
N GLU A 354 19.20 -2.25 -19.06
CA GLU A 354 20.42 -1.52 -18.65
C GLU A 354 20.12 -0.11 -18.11
N ASP A 355 19.00 0.52 -18.45
CA ASP A 355 18.71 1.90 -18.03
C ASP A 355 18.26 2.05 -16.57
N ALA A 356 17.77 0.98 -15.94
CA ALA A 356 17.45 0.99 -14.50
C ALA A 356 18.71 1.07 -13.60
N LYS A 357 19.91 0.83 -14.15
CA LYS A 357 21.17 0.86 -13.39
C LYS A 357 21.87 2.23 -13.44
N ARG A 358 21.54 3.09 -14.40
CA ARG A 358 22.16 4.42 -14.54
C ARG A 358 21.59 5.48 -13.59
N LEU A 359 20.34 5.36 -13.16
CA LEU A 359 19.74 6.27 -12.18
C LEU A 359 20.18 6.02 -10.71
N ARG A 360 20.95 4.96 -10.43
CA ARG A 360 21.55 4.70 -9.10
C ARG A 360 22.99 5.18 -8.92
N ARG A 361 23.63 5.78 -9.93
CA ARG A 361 25.06 6.19 -9.88
C ARG A 361 25.34 7.69 -9.77
N SER A 362 24.32 8.52 -9.62
CA SER A 362 24.49 9.98 -9.46
C SER A 362 24.06 10.45 -8.07
N ALA A 363 24.77 9.98 -7.04
CA ALA A 363 24.80 10.64 -5.73
C ALA A 363 26.17 11.34 -5.60
N PRO A 364 26.22 12.66 -5.30
CA PRO A 364 27.47 13.38 -5.13
C PRO A 364 28.22 12.93 -3.86
N GLY A 365 29.54 12.99 -3.93
CA GLY A 365 30.50 12.28 -3.08
C GLY A 365 30.37 12.53 -1.56
N ALA A 366 30.47 11.43 -0.82
CA ALA A 366 30.94 11.44 0.57
C ALA A 366 32.48 11.56 0.58
N PRO A 367 33.08 12.32 1.51
CA PRO A 367 34.53 12.47 1.58
C PRO A 367 35.21 11.15 1.98
N ARG A 368 36.24 10.79 1.19
CA ARG A 368 37.12 9.64 1.44
C ARG A 368 37.89 9.86 2.76
N ALA A 369 37.71 8.96 3.72
CA ALA A 369 38.62 8.81 4.84
C ALA A 369 39.95 8.25 4.33
N HIS A 370 41.04 8.89 4.72
CA HIS A 370 42.41 8.51 4.41
C HIS A 370 42.79 7.21 5.12
N ASP A 371 43.33 6.25 4.35
CA ASP A 371 44.10 5.12 4.85
C ASP A 371 45.42 5.61 5.48
N GLY A 372 45.49 5.52 6.80
CA GLY A 372 46.68 5.78 7.62
C GLY A 372 47.30 4.48 8.10
N ARG A 373 48.29 4.02 7.36
CA ARG A 373 49.16 2.87 7.59
C ARG A 373 50.27 3.21 8.59
N THR A 374 50.28 2.59 9.77
CA THR A 374 51.45 2.35 10.66
C THR A 374 50.96 1.34 11.72
N GLY A 375 51.48 0.13 11.87
CA GLY A 375 52.87 -0.22 12.18
C GLY A 375 52.85 -0.96 13.52
N ALA A 376 53.02 -2.29 13.50
CA ALA A 376 53.27 -3.10 14.70
C ALA A 376 54.63 -2.71 15.32
N PRO A 377 54.83 -2.94 16.64
CA PRO A 377 55.58 -4.15 17.00
C PRO A 377 55.15 -4.87 18.30
N ASP A 378 55.30 -6.19 18.20
CA ASP A 378 55.73 -7.27 19.11
C ASP A 378 56.03 -7.02 20.63
N ARG A 379 55.68 -8.06 21.44
CA ARG A 379 56.12 -8.44 22.82
C ARG A 379 55.57 -7.61 24.00
N ARG A 380 55.07 -8.15 25.13
CA ARG A 380 55.25 -9.43 25.87
C ARG A 380 54.12 -9.60 26.93
N PRO A 381 53.96 -10.79 27.54
CA PRO A 381 52.95 -11.11 28.56
C PRO A 381 53.49 -10.99 30.00
N GLY A 382 52.62 -10.64 30.97
CA GLY A 382 52.96 -10.77 32.39
C GLY A 382 52.01 -10.07 33.38
N SER A 383 51.14 -10.87 34.01
CA SER A 383 50.80 -10.83 35.46
C SER A 383 49.92 -9.69 36.06
N PRO A 384 49.24 -9.94 37.21
CA PRO A 384 47.79 -9.72 37.36
C PRO A 384 47.41 -8.78 38.56
N PRO A 385 46.30 -9.00 39.31
CA PRO A 385 45.22 -8.04 39.55
C PRO A 385 45.30 -7.27 40.88
N LEU A 386 44.60 -6.12 40.97
CA LEU A 386 44.28 -5.41 42.22
C LEU A 386 42.88 -4.78 42.06
N GLU A 387 41.86 -5.38 42.68
CA GLU A 387 41.27 -4.98 43.96
C GLU A 387 40.62 -3.59 44.01
N ALA A 388 39.29 -3.65 44.20
CA ALA A 388 38.50 -2.84 45.11
C ALA A 388 38.75 -1.33 45.16
N ARG A 389 37.84 -0.56 44.55
CA ARG A 389 37.44 0.73 45.14
C ARG A 389 35.94 0.93 45.11
N ARG A 390 35.47 1.25 46.31
CA ARG A 390 34.11 1.49 46.78
C ARG A 390 33.45 2.67 46.07
N LEU A 391 32.11 2.59 46.00
CA LEU A 391 31.14 3.68 45.90
C LEU A 391 31.48 4.84 46.87
N PRO A 392 31.01 6.07 46.57
CA PRO A 392 29.75 6.48 47.19
C PRO A 392 28.78 7.25 46.29
N ASP A 393 27.55 7.26 46.77
CA ASP A 393 26.38 8.07 46.40
C ASP A 393 26.66 9.50 45.95
N ALA A 394 25.89 9.96 44.95
CA ALA A 394 25.41 11.34 44.90
C ALA A 394 24.07 11.43 44.18
N ALA A 395 23.12 12.02 44.89
CA ALA A 395 21.74 12.26 44.51
C ALA A 395 21.56 13.36 43.46
N ALA A 396 20.33 13.41 42.94
CA ALA A 396 19.64 14.55 42.31
C ALA A 396 20.21 15.01 40.95
N THR A 397 19.44 15.18 39.88
CA THR A 397 18.23 16.00 39.82
C THR A 397 17.52 15.73 38.47
N SER A 398 16.24 15.35 38.50
CA SER A 398 15.38 15.32 37.31
C SER A 398 14.94 16.73 36.92
N PRO A 399 15.02 17.14 35.64
CA PRO A 399 14.35 18.35 35.17
C PRO A 399 12.86 18.08 34.94
N ARG A 400 12.04 18.82 35.70
CA ARG A 400 10.58 18.95 35.60
C ARG A 400 10.17 19.53 34.25
N SER A 401 9.23 18.87 33.57
CA SER A 401 8.42 19.43 32.48
C SER A 401 7.54 20.59 32.97
N PRO A 402 7.38 21.68 32.21
CA PRO A 402 6.39 22.71 32.51
C PRO A 402 4.99 22.34 32.02
N ASP A 403 4.05 22.46 32.95
CA ASP A 403 2.60 22.33 32.83
C ASP A 403 1.99 23.57 32.13
N PRO A 404 1.17 23.42 31.05
CA PRO A 404 0.52 24.54 30.38
C PRO A 404 -0.91 24.75 30.90
N THR A 405 -1.04 25.35 32.09
CA THR A 405 -2.33 25.91 32.54
C THR A 405 -2.15 27.31 33.10
N ARG A 406 -2.30 28.33 32.23
CA ARG A 406 -2.56 29.69 32.67
C ARG A 406 -3.51 30.44 31.74
N SER A 407 -4.76 30.48 32.20
CA SER A 407 -5.55 31.69 32.41
C SER A 407 -5.66 32.69 31.26
N ARG A 408 -6.78 32.58 30.55
CA ARG A 408 -7.35 33.63 29.69
C ARG A 408 -8.24 34.54 30.55
N PRO A 409 -8.00 35.86 30.66
CA PRO A 409 -8.93 36.77 31.31
C PRO A 409 -10.11 37.12 30.38
N PRO A 410 -11.32 37.35 30.92
CA PRO A 410 -12.43 37.91 30.16
C PRO A 410 -12.21 39.41 29.96
N GLY A 411 -12.17 39.84 28.70
CA GLY A 411 -12.17 41.24 28.33
C GLY A 411 -13.60 41.71 28.12
N ASP A 412 -13.99 42.68 28.94
CA ASP A 412 -15.25 43.41 28.93
C ASP A 412 -15.56 44.07 27.58
N ASP A 413 -16.83 43.91 27.20
CA ASP A 413 -17.55 44.73 26.25
C ASP A 413 -18.15 45.94 27.02
N PRO A 414 -17.96 47.18 26.56
CA PRO A 414 -19.09 48.08 26.59
C PRO A 414 -19.22 48.92 25.30
N SER A 415 -20.36 48.72 24.64
CA SER A 415 -21.25 49.76 24.08
C SER A 415 -20.61 50.93 23.31
N ARG A 416 -20.70 50.87 21.97
CA ARG A 416 -21.21 51.98 21.14
C ARG A 416 -21.68 51.54 19.78
#